data_AF-A0A7Y4QJY6-F1
#
_entry.id   AF-A0A7Y4QJY6-F1
#
_cell.length_a   1.000
_cell.length_b   1.000
_cell.length_c   1.000
_cell.angle_alpha   90.00
_cell.angle_beta   90.00
_cell.angle_gamma   90.00
#
_symmetry.space_group_name_H-M   'P 1'
#
loop_
_entity.id
_entity.type
_entity.pdbx_description
1 polymer ?
#
loop_
_entity_poly.entity_id
_entity_poly.type
_entity_poly.pdbx_seq_one_letter_code
_entity_poly.pdbx_strand_id
1 'polypeptide(L)'
;MTDISPILAGKMEWELETSPYPLPHKLASGEVIMESFRRYRDAIALLDWENYCVIEKIETLKPRTGAATSLITFLKTLALKHRFRIFGNPIPYKPTCLLAAASPLSQTDLQSWYSKNGFLVGNGNDGGIYLWFPNKPESQSASGRQ
;
A
#
# COMPACT_ATOMS: atom_id res chain seq x y z
N MET A 1 31.08 -3.91 5.35
CA MET A 1 29.78 -4.42 4.84
C MET A 1 28.76 -3.36 5.17
N THR A 2 28.18 -2.72 4.17
CA THR A 2 27.10 -1.74 4.37
C THR A 2 25.85 -2.53 4.78
N ASP A 3 25.39 -2.36 6.02
CA ASP A 3 24.09 -2.90 6.42
C ASP A 3 23.02 -2.24 5.56
N ILE A 4 22.33 -3.04 4.74
CA ILE A 4 21.20 -2.60 3.94
C ILE A 4 20.07 -2.28 4.92
N SER A 5 19.48 -1.09 4.81
CA SER A 5 18.37 -0.72 5.69
C SER A 5 17.18 -1.69 5.51
N PRO A 6 16.42 -1.99 6.58
CA PRO A 6 15.18 -2.76 6.52
C PRO A 6 14.26 -2.44 5.34
N ILE A 7 14.05 -1.14 5.09
CA ILE A 7 13.16 -0.68 4.03
C ILE A 7 13.74 -0.93 2.64
N LEU A 8 15.07 -0.77 2.47
CA LEU A 8 15.75 -1.02 1.21
C LEU A 8 15.77 -2.52 0.88
N ALA A 9 15.97 -3.39 1.87
CA ALA A 9 15.88 -4.83 1.69
C ALA A 9 14.47 -5.27 1.24
N GLY A 10 13.42 -4.69 1.85
CA GLY A 10 12.04 -4.89 1.44
C GLY A 10 11.77 -4.41 0.02
N LYS A 11 12.25 -3.22 -0.34
CA LYS A 11 12.13 -2.66 -1.70
C LYS A 11 12.80 -3.54 -2.75
N MET A 12 14.01 -4.04 -2.48
CA MET A 12 14.72 -4.91 -3.42
C MET A 12 13.96 -6.21 -3.68
N GLU A 13 13.39 -6.84 -2.65
CA GLU A 13 12.58 -8.05 -2.84
C GLU A 13 11.25 -7.76 -3.55
N TRP A 14 10.63 -6.60 -3.30
CA TRP A 14 9.50 -6.12 -4.09
C TRP A 14 9.87 -5.97 -5.58
N GLU A 15 11.02 -5.38 -5.90
CA GLU A 15 11.46 -5.19 -7.28
C GLU A 15 11.76 -6.52 -8.00
N LEU A 16 12.20 -7.56 -7.27
CA LEU A 16 12.44 -8.90 -7.82
C LEU A 16 11.15 -9.67 -8.12
N GLU A 17 10.12 -9.49 -7.29
CA GLU A 17 8.87 -10.24 -7.37
C GLU A 17 7.78 -9.54 -8.22
N THR A 18 8.09 -8.36 -8.76
CA THR A 18 7.14 -7.54 -9.53
C THR A 18 7.63 -7.20 -10.93
N SER A 19 6.78 -6.53 -11.72
CA SER A 19 7.13 -6.16 -13.09
C SER A 19 8.41 -5.31 -13.14
N PRO A 20 9.39 -5.66 -14.00
CA PRO A 20 10.72 -5.04 -14.00
C PRO A 20 10.69 -3.56 -14.43
N TYR A 21 9.65 -3.16 -15.17
CA TYR A 21 9.42 -1.77 -15.56
C TYR A 21 8.13 -1.23 -14.94
N PRO A 22 8.10 0.07 -14.57
CA PRO A 22 6.88 0.74 -14.18
C PRO A 22 5.83 0.63 -15.28
N LEU A 23 4.58 0.43 -14.88
CA LEU A 23 3.47 0.35 -15.83
C LEU A 23 2.92 1.76 -16.11
N PRO A 24 2.59 2.07 -17.38
CA PRO A 24 1.91 3.31 -17.69
C PRO A 24 0.55 3.33 -16.99
N HIS A 25 0.28 4.41 -16.27
CA HIS A 25 -1.00 4.60 -15.60
C HIS A 25 -1.73 5.78 -16.22
N LYS A 26 -2.95 5.54 -16.70
CA LYS A 26 -3.76 6.59 -17.30
C LYS A 26 -4.63 7.23 -16.22
N LEU A 27 -4.44 8.51 -15.95
CA LEU A 27 -5.25 9.30 -15.05
C LEU A 27 -6.68 9.51 -15.59
N ALA A 28 -7.60 9.90 -14.71
CA ALA A 28 -8.97 10.26 -15.10
C ALA A 28 -9.01 11.47 -16.05
N SER A 29 -8.00 12.34 -15.98
CA SER A 29 -7.77 13.45 -16.92
C SER A 29 -7.39 12.98 -18.33
N GLY A 30 -7.06 11.70 -18.50
CA GLY A 30 -6.56 11.13 -19.75
C GLY A 30 -5.04 11.18 -19.91
N GLU A 31 -4.34 11.89 -19.01
CA GLU A 31 -2.88 11.93 -18.94
C GLU A 31 -2.32 10.54 -18.63
N VAL A 32 -1.23 10.15 -19.29
CA VAL A 32 -0.51 8.92 -18.98
C VAL A 32 0.74 9.29 -18.22
N ILE A 33 0.79 8.87 -16.97
CA ILE A 33 1.95 9.03 -16.12
C ILE A 33 2.71 7.71 -16.05
N MET A 34 4.02 7.78 -16.22
CA MET A 34 4.93 6.68 -15.92
C MET A 34 5.22 6.71 -14.42
N GLU A 35 4.18 6.50 -13.61
CA GLU A 35 4.34 6.35 -12.16
C GLU A 35 4.94 4.98 -11.84
N SER A 36 5.55 4.85 -10.65
CA SER A 36 6.20 3.64 -10.12
C SER A 36 5.23 2.45 -9.88
N PHE A 37 4.12 2.39 -10.60
CA PHE A 37 3.21 1.26 -10.57
C PHE A 37 3.92 -0.01 -10.97
N ARG A 38 3.82 -1.01 -10.10
CA ARG A 38 4.33 -2.35 -10.38
C ARG A 38 3.19 -3.34 -10.34
N ARG A 39 3.25 -4.36 -11.19
CA ARG A 39 2.32 -5.48 -11.15
C ARG A 39 2.90 -6.60 -10.31
N TYR A 40 2.09 -7.07 -9.36
CA TYR A 40 2.29 -8.31 -8.63
C TYR A 40 1.11 -9.24 -8.95
N ARG A 41 1.37 -10.29 -9.75
CA ARG A 41 0.32 -11.20 -10.24
C ARG A 41 -0.84 -10.43 -10.90
N ASP A 42 -2.06 -10.57 -10.40
CA ASP A 42 -3.28 -9.93 -10.90
C ASP A 42 -3.58 -8.56 -10.25
N ALA A 43 -2.68 -8.04 -9.41
CA ALA A 43 -2.79 -6.73 -8.76
C ALA A 43 -1.73 -5.76 -9.27
N ILE A 44 -2.06 -4.47 -9.25
CA ILE A 44 -1.15 -3.36 -9.55
C ILE A 44 -1.09 -2.47 -8.31
N ALA A 45 0.09 -2.02 -7.92
CA ALA A 45 0.24 -1.11 -6.80
C ALA A 45 1.24 0.01 -7.10
N LEU A 46 0.92 1.18 -6.58
CA LEU A 46 1.85 2.28 -6.41
C LEU A 46 2.27 2.29 -4.95
N LEU A 47 3.58 2.16 -4.74
CA LEU A 47 4.18 2.17 -3.42
C LEU A 47 5.28 3.22 -3.36
N ASP A 48 5.40 3.88 -2.22
CA ASP A 48 6.54 4.73 -1.89
C ASP A 48 7.37 4.09 -0.76
N TRP A 49 8.70 4.24 -0.82
CA TRP A 49 9.69 3.51 -0.03
C TRP A 49 10.68 4.45 0.66
N GLU A 50 10.19 5.52 1.29
CA GLU A 50 11.04 6.42 2.07
C GLU A 50 11.31 5.86 3.48
N ASN A 51 10.53 6.30 4.48
CA ASN A 51 10.72 5.92 5.89
C ASN A 51 9.96 4.64 6.27
N TYR A 52 8.97 4.29 5.46
CA TYR A 52 8.10 3.12 5.56
C TYR A 52 7.59 2.80 4.16
N CYS A 53 7.01 1.61 3.98
CA CYS A 53 6.33 1.27 2.73
C CYS A 53 4.95 1.94 2.73
N VAL A 54 4.77 2.98 1.93
CA VAL A 54 3.47 3.65 1.76
C VAL A 54 2.69 2.92 0.67
N ILE A 55 1.48 2.49 0.99
CA ILE A 55 0.49 2.07 0.00
C ILE A 55 -0.25 3.33 -0.47
N GLU A 56 0.16 3.84 -1.63
CA GLU A 56 -0.54 4.95 -2.27
C GLU A 56 -1.82 4.45 -2.95
N LYS A 57 -1.70 3.37 -3.75
CA LYS A 57 -2.81 2.84 -4.57
C LYS A 57 -2.68 1.32 -4.77
N ILE A 58 -3.82 0.61 -4.82
CA ILE A 58 -3.92 -0.83 -5.16
C ILE A 58 -5.09 -1.07 -6.12
N GLU A 59 -4.78 -1.52 -7.32
CA GLU A 59 -5.76 -1.92 -8.34
C GLU A 59 -5.76 -3.44 -8.55
N THR A 60 -6.87 -3.96 -9.07
CA THR A 60 -7.01 -5.37 -9.47
C THR A 60 -7.39 -5.47 -10.93
N LEU A 61 -6.67 -6.29 -11.72
CA LEU A 61 -7.00 -6.56 -13.12
C LEU A 61 -8.30 -7.37 -13.27
N LYS A 62 -8.66 -8.15 -12.25
CA LYS A 62 -9.87 -8.97 -12.19
C LYS A 62 -10.58 -8.75 -10.86
N PRO A 63 -11.78 -8.13 -10.86
CA PRO A 63 -12.55 -7.93 -9.64
C PRO A 63 -12.77 -9.25 -8.88
N ARG A 64 -12.67 -9.21 -7.54
CA ARG A 64 -13.07 -10.30 -6.61
C ARG A 64 -12.24 -11.59 -6.67
N THR A 65 -11.07 -11.58 -7.30
CA THR A 65 -10.17 -12.75 -7.40
C THR A 65 -9.23 -12.93 -6.19
N GLY A 66 -9.34 -12.09 -5.16
CA GLY A 66 -8.39 -12.08 -4.05
C GLY A 66 -7.00 -11.53 -4.42
N ALA A 67 -6.85 -10.91 -5.60
CA ALA A 67 -5.59 -10.32 -6.04
C ALA A 67 -5.05 -9.27 -5.05
N ALA A 68 -5.91 -8.35 -4.59
CA ALA A 68 -5.55 -7.36 -3.58
C ALA A 68 -5.13 -8.03 -2.25
N THR A 69 -5.83 -9.08 -1.83
CA THR A 69 -5.47 -9.86 -0.63
C THR A 69 -4.09 -10.50 -0.80
N SER A 70 -3.82 -11.12 -1.95
CA SER A 70 -2.52 -11.76 -2.24
C SER A 70 -1.36 -10.76 -2.22
N LEU A 71 -1.57 -9.57 -2.81
CA LEU A 71 -0.61 -8.48 -2.75
C LEU A 71 -0.38 -8.01 -1.31
N ILE A 72 -1.45 -7.77 -0.55
CA ILE A 72 -1.33 -7.34 0.85
C ILE A 72 -0.63 -8.40 1.70
N THR A 73 -0.94 -9.67 1.52
CA THR A 73 -0.22 -10.77 2.20
C THR A 73 1.26 -10.72 1.89
N PHE A 74 1.64 -10.53 0.62
CA PHE A 74 3.04 -10.41 0.22
C PHE A 74 3.73 -9.21 0.88
N LEU A 75 3.13 -8.02 0.82
CA LEU A 75 3.70 -6.83 1.46
C LEU A 75 3.87 -7.01 2.97
N LYS A 76 2.88 -7.63 3.64
CA LYS A 76 2.98 -7.95 5.07
C LYS A 76 4.13 -8.92 5.36
N THR A 77 4.32 -9.94 4.52
CA THR A 77 5.45 -10.87 4.64
C THR A 77 6.78 -10.12 4.54
N LEU A 78 6.93 -9.20 3.58
CA LEU A 78 8.13 -8.36 3.46
C LEU A 78 8.34 -7.51 4.72
N ALA A 79 7.29 -6.85 5.20
CA ALA A 79 7.34 -5.99 6.39
C ALA A 79 7.78 -6.76 7.64
N LEU A 80 7.25 -7.97 7.84
CA LEU A 80 7.64 -8.83 8.96
C LEU A 80 9.07 -9.38 8.79
N LYS A 81 9.42 -9.84 7.59
CA LYS A 81 10.73 -10.43 7.28
C LYS A 81 11.86 -9.42 7.47
N HIS A 82 11.69 -8.22 6.94
CA HIS A 82 12.70 -7.17 6.94
C HIS A 82 12.55 -6.17 8.08
N ARG A 83 11.49 -6.30 8.90
CA ARG A 83 11.21 -5.46 10.09
C ARG A 83 11.00 -3.98 9.77
N PHE A 84 10.22 -3.69 8.72
CA PHE A 84 9.74 -2.34 8.42
C PHE A 84 8.23 -2.22 8.62
N ARG A 85 7.71 -0.99 8.56
CA ARG A 85 6.28 -0.71 8.68
C ARG A 85 5.65 -0.39 7.33
N ILE A 86 4.39 -0.73 7.19
CA ILE A 86 3.53 -0.30 6.11
C ILE A 86 2.60 0.79 6.63
N PHE A 87 2.47 1.85 5.86
CA PHE A 87 1.52 2.94 6.05
C PHE A 87 0.58 3.00 4.85
N GLY A 88 -0.62 3.52 5.02
CA GLY A 88 -1.50 3.82 3.90
C GLY A 88 -2.71 4.64 4.31
N ASN A 89 -3.38 5.21 3.32
CA ASN A 89 -4.67 5.89 3.49
C ASN A 89 -5.72 5.11 2.70
N PRO A 90 -6.73 4.49 3.35
CA PRO A 90 -7.72 3.67 2.67
C PRO A 90 -8.75 4.59 2.01
N ILE A 91 -8.40 5.24 0.91
CA ILE A 91 -9.34 6.04 0.12
C ILE A 91 -9.91 5.17 -1.00
N PRO A 92 -11.24 5.00 -1.08
CA PRO A 92 -11.90 4.48 -2.26
C PRO A 92 -11.58 5.38 -3.44
N TYR A 93 -10.94 4.82 -4.45
CA TYR A 93 -10.72 5.54 -5.69
C TYR A 93 -11.30 4.73 -6.85
N LYS A 94 -11.75 5.45 -7.87
CA LYS A 94 -12.23 4.82 -9.09
C LYS A 94 -11.01 4.28 -9.84
N PRO A 95 -10.96 2.98 -10.20
CA PRO A 95 -9.86 2.42 -10.97
C PRO A 95 -9.66 3.27 -12.22
N THR A 96 -8.40 3.64 -12.47
CA THR A 96 -8.10 4.51 -13.60
C THR A 96 -7.86 3.70 -14.88
N CYS A 97 -7.60 2.40 -14.72
CA CYS A 97 -7.58 1.44 -15.80
C CYS A 97 -9.01 0.98 -16.16
N LEU A 98 -9.33 0.94 -17.46
CA LEU A 98 -10.62 0.56 -18.07
C LEU A 98 -11.07 -0.90 -17.77
N LEU A 99 -10.38 -1.61 -16.89
CA LEU A 99 -10.64 -2.99 -16.52
C LEU A 99 -11.84 -3.07 -15.57
N ALA A 100 -13.02 -3.02 -16.19
CA ALA A 100 -14.35 -3.25 -15.63
C ALA A 100 -14.74 -2.32 -14.47
N ALA A 101 -15.84 -1.60 -14.70
CA ALA A 101 -16.52 -0.68 -13.79
C ALA A 101 -17.10 -1.38 -12.53
N ALA A 102 -16.26 -2.06 -11.74
CA ALA A 102 -16.63 -2.42 -10.38
C ALA A 102 -16.68 -1.13 -9.57
N SER A 103 -17.84 -0.85 -8.97
CA SER A 103 -17.95 0.25 -8.00
C SER A 103 -16.88 0.08 -6.93
N PRO A 104 -16.11 1.13 -6.61
CA PRO A 104 -15.14 1.05 -5.52
C PRO A 104 -15.88 0.67 -4.22
N LEU A 105 -15.18 -0.04 -3.33
CA LEU A 105 -15.71 -0.33 -2.00
C LEU A 105 -16.11 0.96 -1.30
N SER A 106 -17.16 0.92 -0.49
CA SER A 106 -17.45 2.04 0.40
C SER A 106 -16.25 2.28 1.35
N GLN A 107 -16.11 3.50 1.86
CA GLN A 107 -15.07 3.84 2.83
C GLN A 107 -15.08 2.87 4.04
N THR A 108 -16.27 2.46 4.50
CA THR A 108 -16.45 1.52 5.62
C THR A 108 -16.04 0.10 5.25
N ASP A 109 -16.39 -0.37 4.04
CA ASP A 109 -16.03 -1.71 3.58
C ASP A 109 -14.52 -1.83 3.34
N LEU A 110 -13.90 -0.77 2.82
CA LEU A 110 -12.46 -0.72 2.58
C LEU A 110 -11.68 -0.79 3.90
N GLN A 111 -12.08 0.00 4.90
CA GLN A 111 -11.51 -0.09 6.26
C GLN A 111 -11.70 -1.48 6.86
N SER A 112 -12.92 -2.03 6.79
CA SER A 112 -13.23 -3.36 7.30
C SER A 112 -12.38 -4.44 6.63
N TRP A 113 -12.12 -4.30 5.32
CA TRP A 113 -11.25 -5.20 4.58
C TRP A 113 -9.79 -5.12 5.05
N TYR A 114 -9.24 -3.92 5.23
CA TYR A 114 -7.88 -3.74 5.76
C TYR A 114 -7.74 -4.28 7.20
N SER A 115 -8.71 -4.01 8.07
CA SER A 115 -8.74 -4.57 9.44
C SER A 115 -8.75 -6.09 9.44
N LYS A 116 -9.58 -6.72 8.58
CA LYS A 116 -9.60 -8.19 8.41
C LYS A 116 -8.28 -8.74 7.88
N ASN A 117 -7.52 -7.93 7.15
CA ASN A 117 -6.17 -8.26 6.70
C ASN A 117 -5.07 -7.87 7.71
N GLY A 118 -5.44 -7.53 8.95
CA GLY A 118 -4.51 -7.32 10.05
C GLY A 118 -3.84 -5.95 10.10
N PHE A 119 -4.34 -4.97 9.36
CA PHE A 119 -3.92 -3.58 9.55
C PHE A 119 -4.60 -2.97 10.77
N LEU A 120 -3.86 -2.12 11.47
CA LEU A 120 -4.41 -1.22 12.46
C LEU A 120 -5.02 -0.02 11.72
N VAL A 121 -6.34 0.12 11.80
CA VAL A 121 -7.09 1.21 11.19
C VAL A 121 -7.46 2.20 12.28
N GLY A 122 -7.14 3.48 12.07
CA GLY A 122 -7.48 4.51 13.04
C GLY A 122 -7.49 5.91 12.45
N ASN A 123 -8.08 6.85 13.18
CA ASN A 123 -8.15 8.24 12.77
C ASN A 123 -6.80 8.94 13.04
N GLY A 124 -6.41 9.80 12.12
CA GLY A 124 -5.38 10.80 12.31
C GLY A 124 -5.93 12.03 13.03
N ASN A 125 -5.01 12.88 13.50
CA ASN A 125 -5.35 14.13 14.16
C ASN A 125 -5.97 15.16 13.21
N ASP A 126 -5.81 14.96 11.91
CA ASP A 126 -6.39 15.73 10.81
C ASP A 126 -7.78 15.25 10.40
N GLY A 127 -8.33 14.24 11.08
CA GLY A 127 -9.60 13.60 10.71
C GLY A 127 -9.48 12.62 9.54
N GLY A 128 -8.27 12.39 9.00
CA GLY A 128 -8.00 11.35 8.02
C GLY A 128 -8.07 9.95 8.63
N ILE A 129 -8.20 8.94 7.77
CA ILE A 129 -8.16 7.53 8.19
C ILE A 129 -6.84 6.94 7.73
N TYR A 130 -6.11 6.31 8.65
CA TYR A 130 -4.79 5.79 8.39
C TYR A 130 -4.68 4.32 8.75
N LEU A 131 -3.90 3.60 7.95
CA LEU A 131 -3.57 2.21 8.09
C LEU A 131 -2.13 2.05 8.56
N TRP A 132 -1.90 1.14 9.50
CA TRP A 132 -0.56 0.74 9.92
C TRP A 132 -0.41 -0.77 10.01
N PHE A 133 0.75 -1.28 9.62
CA PHE A 133 1.15 -2.67 9.85
C PHE A 133 2.67 -2.77 10.11
N PRO A 134 3.15 -3.66 11.01
CA PRO A 134 2.36 -4.42 11.98
C PRO A 134 1.93 -3.58 13.20
N ASN A 135 2.60 -2.46 13.46
CA ASN A 135 2.29 -1.54 14.55
C ASN A 135 2.28 -0.09 14.06
N LYS A 136 1.47 0.75 14.71
CA LYS A 136 1.51 2.21 14.55
C LYS A 136 2.76 2.72 15.28
N PRO A 137 3.53 3.67 14.73
CA PRO A 137 4.57 4.33 15.50
C PRO A 137 3.94 4.93 16.75
N GLU A 138 4.56 4.70 17.91
CA GLU A 138 4.21 5.47 19.09
C GLU A 138 4.39 6.93 18.68
N SER A 139 3.29 7.70 18.70
CA SER A 139 3.42 9.16 18.72
C SER A 139 4.48 9.41 19.78
N GLN A 140 5.61 10.04 19.44
CA GLN A 140 6.56 10.44 20.48
C GLN A 140 5.75 11.31 21.44
N SER A 141 5.29 10.70 22.54
CA SER A 141 4.71 11.41 23.65
C SER A 141 5.71 12.50 23.93
N ALA A 142 5.28 13.76 23.85
CA ALA A 142 6.11 14.89 24.16
C ALA A 142 6.77 14.62 25.52
N SER A 143 8.01 14.12 25.47
CA SER A 143 8.92 14.02 26.60
C SER A 143 9.33 15.45 26.84
N GLY A 144 8.46 16.14 27.55
CA GLY A 144 8.44 17.57 27.68
C GLY A 144 7.61 17.95 28.89
N ARG A 145 7.97 17.42 30.06
CA ARG A 145 8.44 18.23 31.19
C ARG A 145 8.79 17.32 32.37
N GLN A 146 10.05 17.46 32.77
CA GLN A 146 10.54 17.24 34.12
C GLN A 146 9.76 18.07 35.13
#